data_AF-A0A7Z9Y9D7-F1
#
_entry.id   AF-A0A7Z9Y9D7-F1
#
_cell.length_a   1.000
_cell.length_b   1.000
_cell.length_c   1.000
_cell.angle_alpha   90.00
_cell.angle_beta   90.00
_cell.angle_gamma   90.00
#
_symmetry.space_group_name_H-M   'P 1'
#
loop_
_entity.id
_entity.type
_entity.pdbx_description
1 polymer ?
#
loop_
_entity_poly.entity_id
_entity_poly.type
_entity_poly.pdbx_seq_one_letter_code
_entity_poly.pdbx_strand_id
1 'polypeptide(L)'
;MPGYSPKCDQIKPLLSAYLDRELPIWKIGLVRLHLRRCPECALQAAELQRISLALRTWDEVRAPVGMRDRIMRRVQRFAARSEASKIRWRSRIMKVMAPLTATILTLAWFLVIPLFYRSITHSR
;
A
#
# COMPACT_ATOMS: atom_id res chain seq x y z
N MET A 1 8.33 2.90 21.24
CA MET A 1 8.67 2.05 22.40
C MET A 1 10.07 2.42 22.87
N PRO A 2 10.23 3.20 23.95
CA PRO A 2 11.54 3.58 24.42
C PRO A 2 12.14 2.46 25.29
N GLY A 3 13.38 2.06 25.01
CA GLY A 3 14.22 1.35 25.99
C GLY A 3 14.74 -0.05 25.62
N TYR A 4 14.17 -0.75 24.63
CA TYR A 4 14.66 -2.10 24.31
C TYR A 4 15.92 -2.04 23.44
N SER A 5 17.09 -2.30 24.03
CA SER A 5 18.32 -2.57 23.30
C SER A 5 18.43 -4.09 23.07
N PRO A 6 18.22 -4.58 21.85
CA PRO A 6 18.32 -6.01 21.55
C PRO A 6 19.75 -6.50 21.75
N LYS A 7 19.90 -7.74 22.20
CA LYS A 7 21.20 -8.40 22.35
C LYS A 7 21.72 -8.85 20.98
N CYS A 8 23.04 -8.99 20.84
CA CYS A 8 23.67 -9.44 19.59
C CYS A 8 23.07 -10.77 19.09
N ASP A 9 22.83 -11.74 19.97
CA ASP A 9 22.30 -13.06 19.61
C ASP A 9 20.89 -13.01 19.01
N GLN A 10 20.13 -11.94 19.30
CA GLN A 10 18.82 -11.71 18.71
C GLN A 10 18.91 -10.98 17.37
N ILE A 11 19.99 -10.24 17.13
CA ILE A 11 20.20 -9.42 15.93
C ILE A 11 20.89 -10.20 14.83
N LYS A 12 21.91 -11.00 15.16
CA LYS A 12 22.69 -11.78 14.18
C LYS A 12 21.82 -12.61 13.23
N PRO A 13 20.77 -13.34 13.69
CA PRO A 13 19.92 -14.13 12.80
C PRO A 13 19.06 -13.27 11.87
N LEU A 14 18.86 -11.99 12.20
CA LEU A 14 18.03 -11.06 11.43
C LEU A 14 18.82 -10.30 10.35
N LEU A 15 20.15 -10.39 10.34
CA LEU A 15 21.00 -9.59 9.45
C LEU A 15 20.78 -9.90 7.97
N SER A 16 20.64 -11.17 7.58
CA SER A 16 20.36 -11.53 6.18
C SER A 16 19.03 -10.93 5.72
N ALA A 17 17.93 -11.26 6.43
CA ALA A 17 16.61 -10.74 6.12
C ALA A 17 16.54 -9.20 6.17
N TYR A 18 17.36 -8.55 7.01
CA TYR A 18 17.50 -7.10 7.03
C TYR A 18 18.11 -6.57 5.72
N LEU A 19 19.19 -7.18 5.24
CA LEU A 19 19.86 -6.80 3.99
C LEU A 19 18.95 -7.05 2.77
N ASP A 20 18.20 -8.15 2.80
CA ASP A 20 17.26 -8.55 1.74
C ASP A 20 15.93 -7.75 1.77
N ARG A 21 15.75 -6.88 2.77
CA ARG A 21 14.53 -6.08 3.01
C ARG A 21 13.27 -6.91 3.27
N GLU A 22 13.44 -8.08 3.88
CA GLU A 22 12.37 -9.03 4.20
C GLU A 22 11.86 -8.92 5.65
N LEU A 23 12.37 -7.95 6.40
CA LEU A 23 11.90 -7.71 7.77
C LEU A 23 10.68 -6.77 7.81
N PRO A 24 9.74 -6.99 8.74
CA PRO A 24 8.69 -6.03 9.01
C PRO A 24 9.28 -4.73 9.57
N ILE A 25 8.61 -3.60 9.30
CA ILE A 25 9.10 -2.23 9.58
C ILE A 25 9.61 -2.05 11.02
N TRP A 26 8.91 -2.61 12.00
CA TRP A 26 9.29 -2.52 13.41
C TRP A 26 10.61 -3.23 13.73
N LYS A 27 10.94 -4.35 13.06
CA LYS A 27 12.22 -5.03 13.20
C LYS A 27 13.36 -4.27 12.51
N ILE A 28 13.08 -3.63 11.37
CA ILE A 28 14.08 -2.82 10.65
C ILE A 28 14.65 -1.72 11.55
N GLY A 29 13.78 -0.98 12.25
CA GLY A 29 14.20 0.09 13.15
C GLY A 29 15.08 -0.42 14.30
N LEU A 30 14.71 -1.56 14.87
CA LEU A 30 15.42 -2.21 15.96
C LEU A 30 16.82 -2.69 15.54
N VAL A 31 16.92 -3.37 14.38
CA VAL A 31 18.22 -3.81 13.82
C VAL A 31 19.09 -2.59 13.50
N ARG A 32 18.54 -1.56 12.84
CA ARG A 32 19.27 -0.34 12.49
C ARG A 32 19.83 0.38 13.71
N LEU A 33 19.06 0.48 14.80
CA LEU A 33 19.52 1.08 16.04
C LEU A 33 20.69 0.29 16.65
N HIS A 34 20.60 -1.04 16.65
CA HIS A 34 21.65 -1.90 17.17
C HIS A 34 22.95 -1.79 16.34
N LEU A 35 22.85 -1.81 15.01
CA LEU A 35 24.02 -1.66 14.12
C LEU A 35 24.76 -0.33 14.31
N ARG A 36 24.06 0.74 14.73
CA ARG A 36 24.70 2.02 15.06
C ARG A 36 25.49 2.00 16.37
N ARG A 37 25.21 1.04 17.26
CA ARG A 37 25.78 0.96 18.61
C ARG A 37 26.76 -0.21 18.79
N CYS A 38 26.61 -1.26 17.99
CA CYS A 38 27.43 -2.47 18.08
C CYS A 38 28.32 -2.61 16.82
N PRO A 39 29.63 -2.37 16.93
CA PRO A 39 30.56 -2.49 15.80
C PRO A 39 30.67 -3.95 15.29
N GLU A 40 30.62 -4.93 16.19
CA GLU A 40 30.66 -6.37 15.84
C GLU A 40 29.53 -6.76 14.89
N CYS A 41 28.29 -6.40 15.23
CA CYS A 41 27.15 -6.71 14.36
C CYS A 41 27.16 -5.89 13.07
N ALA A 42 27.71 -4.67 13.09
CA ALA A 42 27.90 -3.86 11.88
C ALA A 42 28.93 -4.50 10.93
N LEU A 43 30.03 -5.02 11.46
CA LEU A 43 31.03 -5.75 10.68
C LEU A 43 30.44 -7.03 10.06
N GLN A 44 29.66 -7.79 10.83
CA GLN A 44 28.99 -8.99 10.30
C GLN A 44 28.00 -8.66 9.17
N ALA A 45 27.20 -7.59 9.33
CA ALA A 45 26.30 -7.14 8.28
C ALA A 45 27.07 -6.68 7.03
N ALA A 46 28.19 -5.98 7.20
CA ALA A 46 29.05 -5.55 6.10
C ALA A 46 29.67 -6.75 5.36
N GLU A 47 30.07 -7.80 6.08
CA GLU A 47 30.64 -9.01 5.48
C GLU A 47 29.61 -9.76 4.64
N LEU A 48 28.39 -9.93 5.16
CA LEU A 48 27.27 -10.50 4.38
C LEU A 48 26.98 -9.66 3.13
N GLN A 49 27.03 -8.33 3.24
CA GLN A 49 26.82 -7.43 2.10
C GLN A 49 27.94 -7.57 1.05
N ARG A 50 29.21 -7.72 1.47
CA ARG A 50 30.33 -7.96 0.55
C ARG A 50 30.16 -9.27 -0.21
N ILE A 51 29.78 -10.34 0.48
CA ILE A 51 29.51 -11.64 -0.15
C ILE A 51 28.40 -11.49 -1.20
N SER A 52 27.29 -10.82 -0.85
CA SER A 52 26.19 -10.55 -1.78
C SER A 52 26.64 -9.77 -3.02
N LEU A 53 27.49 -8.76 -2.85
CA LEU A 53 28.03 -7.96 -3.96
C LEU A 53 28.97 -8.78 -4.85
N ALA A 54 29.83 -9.61 -4.28
CA ALA A 54 30.71 -10.50 -5.04
C ALA A 54 29.90 -11.51 -5.87
N LEU A 55 28.84 -12.07 -5.31
CA LEU A 55 27.95 -12.98 -6.04
C LEU A 55 27.21 -12.29 -7.20
N ARG A 56 26.90 -10.99 -7.08
CA ARG A 56 26.28 -10.22 -8.16
C ARG A 56 27.21 -9.95 -9.34
N THR A 57 28.52 -10.06 -9.14
CA THR A 57 29.50 -9.92 -10.24
C THR A 57 29.70 -11.20 -11.04
N TRP A 58 29.10 -12.31 -10.63
CA TRP A 58 29.10 -13.52 -11.46
C TRP A 58 28.28 -13.35 -12.74
N ASP A 59 28.61 -14.19 -13.72
CA ASP A 59 28.12 -14.11 -15.09
C ASP A 59 26.62 -13.85 -15.17
N GLU A 60 26.27 -12.89 -16.02
CA GLU A 60 24.89 -12.49 -16.23
C GLU A 60 24.10 -13.64 -16.87
N VAL A 61 23.12 -14.17 -16.13
CA VAL A 61 22.19 -15.16 -16.67
C VAL A 61 21.29 -14.47 -17.70
N ARG A 62 21.54 -14.74 -18.98
CA ARG A 62 20.72 -14.21 -20.07
C ARG A 62 19.28 -14.72 -19.96
N ALA A 63 18.34 -13.79 -19.85
CA ALA A 63 16.92 -14.10 -19.90
C ALA A 63 16.54 -14.67 -21.28
N PRO A 64 15.64 -15.68 -21.35
CA PRO A 64 15.10 -16.18 -22.61
C PRO A 64 14.48 -15.09 -23.48
N VAL A 65 14.66 -15.22 -24.80
CA VAL A 65 14.08 -14.29 -25.79
C VAL A 65 12.56 -14.17 -25.57
N GLY A 66 12.06 -12.93 -25.56
CA GLY A 66 10.64 -12.63 -25.36
C GLY A 66 10.13 -12.78 -23.92
N MET A 67 10.97 -13.10 -22.92
CA MET A 67 10.58 -13.15 -21.51
C MET A 67 10.07 -11.78 -21.02
N ARG A 68 10.77 -10.69 -21.36
CA ARG A 68 10.33 -9.32 -21.03
C ARG A 68 8.93 -9.04 -21.55
N ASP A 69 8.65 -9.36 -22.80
CA ASP A 69 7.34 -9.10 -23.41
C ASP A 69 6.23 -9.92 -22.75
N ARG A 70 6.51 -11.18 -22.40
CA ARG A 70 5.57 -12.03 -21.66
C ARG A 70 5.23 -11.44 -20.29
N ILE A 71 6.24 -10.94 -19.56
CA ILE A 71 6.07 -10.28 -18.27
C ILE A 71 5.24 -9.00 -18.45
N MET A 72 5.62 -8.13 -19.38
CA MET A 72 4.94 -6.84 -19.60
C MET A 72 3.49 -7.03 -20.04
N ARG A 73 3.18 -8.00 -20.92
CA ARG A 73 1.80 -8.36 -21.26
C ARG A 73 0.99 -8.81 -20.05
N ARG A 74 1.62 -9.42 -19.03
CA ARG A 74 0.92 -9.83 -17.81
C ARG A 74 0.69 -8.64 -16.88
N VAL A 75 1.70 -7.79 -16.70
CA VAL A 75 1.60 -6.53 -15.92
C VAL A 75 0.49 -5.64 -16.47
N GLN A 76 0.47 -5.41 -17.79
CA GLN A 76 -0.55 -4.61 -18.46
C GLN A 76 -1.96 -5.19 -18.27
N ARG A 77 -2.12 -6.52 -18.38
CA ARG A 77 -3.42 -7.17 -18.13
C ARG A 77 -3.88 -7.00 -16.67
N PHE A 78 -2.96 -7.08 -15.71
CA PHE A 78 -3.29 -6.80 -14.30
C PHE A 78 -3.75 -5.35 -14.11
N ALA A 79 -3.03 -4.38 -14.68
CA ALA A 79 -3.40 -2.96 -14.61
C ALA A 79 -4.76 -2.67 -15.28
N ALA A 80 -5.00 -3.23 -16.48
CA ALA A 80 -6.27 -3.10 -17.17
C ALA A 80 -7.44 -3.69 -16.37
N ARG A 81 -7.23 -4.83 -15.71
CA ARG A 81 -8.24 -5.47 -14.86
C ARG A 81 -8.58 -4.63 -13.62
N SER A 82 -7.58 -4.00 -12.99
CA SER A 82 -7.82 -3.12 -11.83
C SER A 82 -8.56 -1.84 -12.21
N GLU A 83 -8.28 -1.26 -13.38
CA GLU A 83 -9.03 -0.08 -13.84
C GLU A 83 -10.47 -0.43 -14.24
N ALA A 84 -10.66 -1.55 -14.95
CA ALA A 84 -11.99 -2.04 -15.30
C ALA A 84 -12.84 -2.38 -14.06
N SER A 85 -12.24 -2.88 -12.98
CA SER A 85 -12.97 -3.17 -11.73
C SER A 85 -13.40 -1.89 -11.01
N LYS A 86 -12.54 -0.87 -10.93
CA LYS A 86 -12.89 0.45 -10.38
C LYS A 86 -14.05 1.11 -11.14
N ILE A 87 -13.98 1.12 -12.47
CA ILE A 87 -15.03 1.70 -13.32
C ILE A 87 -16.36 0.96 -13.12
N ARG A 88 -16.33 -0.37 -13.05
CA ARG A 88 -17.52 -1.19 -12.79
C ARG A 88 -18.11 -0.96 -11.40
N TRP A 89 -17.27 -0.77 -10.38
CA TRP A 89 -17.72 -0.48 -9.02
C TRP A 89 -18.36 0.93 -8.93
N ARG A 90 -17.73 1.95 -9.53
CA ARG A 90 -18.28 3.30 -9.63
C ARG A 90 -19.63 3.33 -10.35
N SER A 91 -19.75 2.62 -11.47
CA SER A 91 -21.03 2.60 -12.22
C SER A 91 -22.14 1.87 -11.48
N ARG A 92 -21.83 0.82 -10.70
CA ARG A 92 -22.81 0.17 -9.82
C ARG A 92 -23.28 1.10 -8.70
N ILE A 93 -22.37 1.82 -8.04
CA ILE A 93 -22.73 2.78 -6.98
C ILE A 93 -23.58 3.92 -7.55
N MET A 94 -23.18 4.49 -8.68
CA MET A 94 -23.93 5.57 -9.33
C MET A 94 -25.36 5.15 -9.70
N LYS A 95 -25.54 3.92 -10.20
CA LYS A 95 -26.89 3.38 -10.52
C LYS A 95 -27.78 3.20 -9.29
N VAL A 96 -27.20 2.96 -8.11
CA VAL A 96 -27.95 2.82 -6.85
C VAL A 96 -28.22 4.19 -6.21
N MET A 97 -27.25 5.10 -6.22
CA MET A 97 -27.35 6.41 -5.56
C MET A 97 -28.17 7.45 -6.34
N ALA A 98 -28.14 7.44 -7.68
CA ALA A 98 -28.86 8.41 -8.50
C ALA A 98 -30.39 8.48 -8.26
N PRO A 99 -31.14 7.36 -8.15
CA PRO A 99 -32.57 7.43 -7.85
C PRO A 99 -32.85 7.90 -6.41
N LEU A 100 -31.97 7.59 -5.45
CA LEU A 100 -32.13 8.02 -4.05
C LEU A 100 -31.99 9.54 -3.88
N THR A 101 -31.09 10.17 -4.63
CA THR A 101 -30.96 11.64 -4.59
C THR A 101 -32.17 12.34 -5.21
N ALA A 102 -32.77 11.75 -6.24
CA ALA A 102 -33.95 12.33 -6.88
C ALA A 102 -35.20 12.25 -5.97
N THR A 103 -35.40 11.13 -5.27
CA THR A 103 -36.55 10.97 -4.37
C THR A 103 -36.47 11.85 -3.12
N ILE A 104 -35.28 12.06 -2.57
CA ILE A 104 -35.09 12.95 -1.42
C ILE A 104 -35.38 14.42 -1.80
N LEU A 105 -34.89 14.87 -2.96
CA LEU A 105 -35.13 16.23 -3.44
C LEU A 105 -36.61 16.48 -3.77
N THR A 106 -37.31 15.50 -4.36
CA THR A 106 -38.74 15.63 -4.65
C THR A 106 -39.59 15.63 -3.39
N LEU A 107 -39.29 14.78 -2.40
CA LEU A 107 -39.97 14.79 -1.11
C LEU A 107 -39.72 16.08 -0.33
N ALA A 108 -38.50 16.61 -0.36
CA ALA A 108 -38.19 17.90 0.26
C ALA A 108 -38.95 19.05 -0.41
N TRP A 109 -39.03 19.06 -1.74
CA TRP A 109 -39.82 20.04 -2.50
C TRP A 109 -41.31 19.99 -2.12
N PHE A 110 -41.88 18.79 -2.05
CA PHE A 110 -43.29 18.59 -1.71
C PHE A 110 -43.63 18.81 -0.24
N LEU A 111 -42.71 18.65 0.70
CA LEU A 111 -42.97 18.87 2.12
C LEU A 111 -42.70 20.30 2.56
N VAL A 112 -41.61 20.92 2.09
CA VAL A 112 -41.14 22.21 2.61
C VAL A 112 -41.92 23.39 2.00
N ILE A 113 -42.26 23.32 0.71
CA ILE A 113 -42.96 24.40 0.01
C ILE A 113 -44.39 24.64 0.53
N PRO A 114 -45.25 23.62 0.73
CA PRO A 114 -46.59 23.86 1.27
C PRO A 114 -46.57 24.28 2.74
N LEU A 115 -45.58 23.84 3.53
CA LEU A 115 -45.41 24.32 4.92
C LEU A 115 -45.04 25.80 4.95
N PHE A 116 -44.16 26.24 4.06
CA PHE A 116 -43.77 27.65 3.93
C PHE A 116 -44.91 28.53 3.41
N TYR A 117 -45.70 28.04 2.45
CA TYR A 117 -46.90 28.75 1.98
C TYR A 117 -47.95 28.89 3.09
N ARG A 118 -48.17 27.83 3.88
CA ARG A 118 -49.13 27.83 4.99
C ARG A 118 -48.71 28.75 6.15
N SER A 119 -47.41 28.89 6.43
CA SER A 119 -46.91 29.85 7.42
C SER A 119 -47.06 31.30 6.97
N ILE A 120 -46.92 31.58 5.67
CA ILE A 120 -47.07 32.95 5.13
C ILE A 120 -48.53 33.39 5.14
N THR A 121 -49.48 32.50 4.85
CA THR A 121 -50.92 32.84 4.82
C THR A 121 -51.56 33.04 6.20
N HIS A 122 -50.97 32.52 7.28
CA HIS A 122 -51.48 32.70 8.65
C HIS A 122 -50.95 33.97 9.33
N SER A 123 -50.06 34.73 8.68
CA SER A 123 -49.51 36.01 9.17
C SER A 123 -50.16 37.24 8.52
N ARG A 124 -51.30 37.09 7.84
CA ARG A 124 -52.13 38.19 7.33
C ARG A 124 -53.45 38.26 8.06
#